data_AF-A0A7J7BXS0-F1
#
_entry.id   AF-A0A7J7BXS0-F1
#
_cell.length_a   1.000
_cell.length_b   1.000
_cell.length_c   1.000
_cell.angle_alpha   90.00
_cell.angle_beta   90.00
_cell.angle_gamma   90.00
#
_symmetry.space_group_name_H-M   'P 1'
#
loop_
_entity.id
_entity.type
_entity.pdbx_description
1 polymer ?
#
loop_
_entity_poly.entity_id
_entity_poly.type
_entity_poly.pdbx_seq_one_letter_code
_entity_poly.pdbx_strand_id
1 'polypeptide(L)'
;MAAVSSVSFSALGRCCSEKKVFKSSTSSRGSNFEGFRFRTRLLYYCVGGRASNSTPCAVMQCMSASTDVPTVSETKMNFLKAYKRPIPSIYSTVLQELIVQQHLMRYKRTYFYDHVFALGFVTVYDQLMEGYPSDEDRDAIFQAYIKALNEDPEKYRADAQKLEEWARAQTANSLLEFASREGEIEGILKDIAERAGSKESFSYSRFFAIGLFRLLELANASEPTILEKLCAALNVSKRSVDRDLDVYRNLLTKLVQAKELLKEFVDREKKKQEERVQSQKADEAIKKCVGEYQYAGL
;
A
#
# COMPACT_ATOMS: atom_id res chain seq x y z
N MET A 1 19.24 -10.73 16.90
CA MET A 1 19.15 -11.82 15.90
C MET A 1 17.80 -12.51 16.06
N ALA A 2 16.77 -11.99 15.42
CA ALA A 2 15.45 -12.63 15.34
C ALA A 2 15.20 -12.88 13.85
N ALA A 3 15.17 -14.15 13.46
CA ALA A 3 14.91 -14.56 12.10
C ALA A 3 13.42 -14.36 11.79
N VAL A 4 13.12 -13.53 10.79
CA VAL A 4 11.77 -13.34 10.28
C VAL A 4 11.42 -14.60 9.47
N SER A 5 10.49 -15.39 9.98
CA SER A 5 10.04 -16.63 9.34
C SER A 5 9.37 -16.30 7.99
N SER A 6 9.84 -16.96 6.93
CA SER A 6 9.29 -16.86 5.58
C SER A 6 7.81 -17.29 5.56
N VAL A 7 6.94 -16.40 5.08
CA VAL A 7 5.51 -16.65 4.93
C VAL A 7 5.29 -17.65 3.78
N SER A 8 4.82 -18.86 4.08
CA SER A 8 4.57 -19.91 3.08
C SER A 8 3.08 -20.07 2.83
N PHE A 9 2.61 -19.65 1.66
CA PHE A 9 1.26 -19.96 1.16
C PHE A 9 1.29 -21.31 0.44
N SER A 10 0.90 -22.39 1.12
CA SER A 10 0.67 -23.68 0.46
C SER A 10 -0.80 -23.88 0.09
N ALA A 11 -1.01 -24.00 -1.21
CA ALA A 11 -2.12 -24.57 -1.98
C ALA A 11 -3.42 -25.00 -1.25
N LEU A 12 -4.53 -24.34 -1.60
CA LEU A 12 -5.85 -24.96 -1.61
C LEU A 12 -6.32 -25.16 -3.05
N GLY A 13 -6.79 -26.38 -3.30
CA GLY A 13 -6.93 -27.03 -4.58
C GLY A 13 -7.95 -26.40 -5.54
N ARG A 14 -7.59 -26.55 -6.81
CA ARG A 14 -8.33 -26.24 -8.03
C ARG A 14 -9.53 -27.19 -8.16
N CYS A 15 -10.75 -26.66 -8.23
CA CYS A 15 -11.90 -27.40 -8.78
C CYS A 15 -12.17 -26.88 -10.20
N CYS A 16 -11.88 -27.73 -11.19
CA CYS A 16 -12.24 -27.54 -12.58
C CYS A 16 -13.66 -28.07 -12.81
N SER A 17 -14.51 -27.30 -13.48
CA SER A 17 -15.58 -27.86 -14.30
C SER A 17 -15.59 -27.17 -15.67
N GLU A 18 -15.08 -27.95 -16.61
CA GLU A 18 -15.47 -28.14 -18.02
C GLU A 18 -15.59 -26.98 -19.03
N LYS A 19 -14.99 -27.31 -20.18
CA LYS A 19 -14.77 -26.54 -21.40
C LYS A 19 -16.04 -26.50 -22.26
N LYS A 20 -16.23 -25.40 -23.00
CA LYS A 20 -16.62 -25.44 -24.42
C LYS A 20 -16.05 -24.22 -25.15
N VAL A 21 -15.23 -24.50 -26.17
CA VAL A 21 -14.63 -23.54 -27.11
C VAL A 21 -15.02 -23.99 -28.52
N PHE A 22 -15.06 -23.02 -29.44
CA PHE A 22 -15.23 -23.04 -30.92
C PHE A 22 -16.67 -22.77 -31.41
N LYS A 23 -16.94 -21.87 -32.37
CA LYS A 23 -16.15 -21.29 -33.48
C LYS A 23 -16.61 -19.86 -33.84
N SER A 24 -15.71 -19.14 -34.49
CA SER A 24 -15.81 -17.82 -35.13
C SER A 24 -16.74 -17.75 -36.35
N SER A 25 -17.39 -16.60 -36.56
CA SER A 25 -17.71 -16.07 -37.89
C SER A 25 -17.70 -14.53 -37.90
N THR A 26 -17.32 -14.00 -39.06
CA THR A 26 -16.91 -12.63 -39.35
C THR A 26 -18.06 -11.66 -39.67
N SER A 27 -17.77 -10.38 -39.42
CA SER A 27 -18.31 -9.14 -40.02
C SER A 27 -19.70 -8.66 -39.60
N SER A 28 -19.78 -7.46 -39.02
CA SER A 28 -20.14 -6.25 -39.76
C SER A 28 -20.13 -5.00 -38.87
N ARG A 29 -19.89 -3.87 -39.54
CA ARG A 29 -19.83 -2.47 -39.11
C ARG A 29 -21.14 -2.02 -38.46
N GLY A 30 -21.05 -1.20 -37.41
CA GLY A 30 -22.18 -0.42 -36.89
C GLY A 30 -21.79 0.37 -35.64
N SER A 31 -21.46 1.65 -35.82
CA SER A 31 -21.30 2.60 -34.72
C SER A 31 -22.63 2.92 -34.07
N ASN A 32 -22.65 3.18 -32.77
CA ASN A 32 -23.47 4.22 -32.11
C ASN A 32 -23.02 4.38 -30.66
N PHE A 33 -22.29 5.48 -30.40
CA PHE A 33 -21.94 5.97 -29.08
C PHE A 33 -22.78 7.23 -28.85
N GLU A 34 -23.74 7.18 -27.91
CA GLU A 34 -24.55 8.34 -27.55
C GLU A 34 -23.75 9.28 -26.64
N GLY A 35 -23.34 10.42 -27.21
CA GLY A 35 -22.74 11.53 -26.50
C GLY A 35 -23.81 12.49 -25.98
N PHE A 36 -23.80 12.73 -24.67
CA PHE A 36 -24.51 13.86 -24.06
C PHE A 36 -23.81 15.18 -24.42
N ARG A 37 -24.51 16.03 -25.16
CA ARG A 37 -24.10 17.37 -25.60
C ARG A 37 -24.20 18.38 -24.46
N PHE A 38 -23.09 19.02 -24.10
CA PHE A 38 -23.13 20.39 -23.57
C PHE A 38 -22.73 21.38 -24.68
N ARG A 39 -23.64 22.32 -24.97
CA ARG A 39 -23.45 23.39 -25.96
C ARG A 39 -22.52 24.46 -25.38
N THR A 40 -21.31 24.57 -25.92
CA THR A 40 -20.47 25.77 -25.75
C THR A 40 -20.60 26.61 -27.01
N ARG A 41 -21.30 27.75 -26.91
CA ARG A 41 -21.50 28.69 -28.02
C ARG A 41 -20.29 29.64 -28.04
N LEU A 42 -19.32 29.33 -28.88
CA LEU A 42 -18.19 30.21 -29.18
C LEU A 42 -18.64 31.21 -30.26
N LEU A 43 -18.73 32.49 -29.92
CA LEU A 43 -18.88 33.58 -30.88
C LEU A 43 -17.61 34.42 -30.85
N TYR A 44 -16.80 34.26 -31.88
CA TYR A 44 -15.70 35.16 -32.22
C TYR A 44 -16.30 36.45 -32.78
N TYR A 45 -16.06 37.57 -32.11
CA TYR A 45 -16.10 38.90 -32.71
C TYR A 45 -14.75 39.58 -32.45
N CYS A 46 -13.94 39.70 -33.49
CA CYS A 46 -12.76 40.54 -33.50
C CYS A 46 -13.17 41.94 -33.97
N VAL A 47 -13.10 42.93 -33.10
CA VAL A 47 -12.96 44.35 -33.47
C VAL A 47 -12.00 44.99 -32.48
N GLY A 48 -10.96 45.65 -33.00
CA GLY A 48 -9.88 46.24 -32.23
C GLY A 48 -10.23 47.54 -31.50
N GLY A 49 -9.43 47.86 -30.49
CA GLY A 49 -9.46 49.10 -29.73
C GLY A 49 -8.34 49.13 -28.71
N ARG A 50 -7.65 50.26 -28.59
CA ARG A 50 -6.31 50.46 -28.02
C ARG A 50 -6.36 50.93 -26.55
N ALA A 51 -5.29 50.60 -25.80
CA ALA A 51 -4.73 51.26 -24.61
C ALA A 51 -5.33 51.04 -23.19
N SER A 52 -4.46 50.48 -22.34
CA SER A 52 -4.15 50.75 -20.92
C SER A 52 -5.24 51.12 -19.92
N ASN A 53 -5.44 50.27 -18.91
CA ASN A 53 -4.92 50.48 -17.54
C ASN A 53 -5.25 49.28 -16.64
N SER A 54 -4.36 49.05 -15.67
CA SER A 54 -4.30 47.90 -14.76
C SER A 54 -5.57 47.67 -13.94
N THR A 55 -6.05 46.43 -13.94
CA THR A 55 -6.93 45.88 -12.90
C THR A 55 -6.27 44.61 -12.38
N PRO A 56 -6.13 44.43 -11.05
CA PRO A 56 -5.51 43.23 -10.51
C PRO A 56 -6.44 42.06 -10.81
N CYS A 57 -5.85 40.97 -11.30
CA CYS A 57 -6.53 39.69 -11.46
C CYS A 57 -7.04 39.28 -10.07
N ALA A 58 -8.34 39.44 -9.82
CA ALA A 58 -8.96 39.00 -8.58
C ALA A 58 -8.88 37.48 -8.55
N VAL A 59 -7.86 36.96 -7.85
CA VAL A 59 -7.79 35.56 -7.46
C VAL A 59 -9.02 35.33 -6.59
N MET A 60 -10.01 34.64 -7.15
CA MET A 60 -11.23 34.26 -6.46
C MET A 60 -10.84 33.16 -5.46
N GLN A 61 -10.34 33.60 -4.30
CA GLN A 61 -10.03 32.71 -3.18
C GLN A 61 -11.36 32.34 -2.52
N CYS A 62 -11.92 31.21 -2.94
CA CYS A 62 -13.02 30.57 -2.27
C CYS A 62 -12.56 30.17 -0.86
N MET A 63 -12.79 31.03 0.13
CA MET A 63 -12.66 30.66 1.54
C MET A 63 -13.89 29.82 1.91
N SER A 64 -13.80 28.51 1.67
CA SER A 64 -14.68 27.56 2.32
C SER A 64 -14.38 27.60 3.82
N ALA A 65 -15.40 27.86 4.65
CA ALA A 65 -15.30 27.77 6.09
C ALA A 65 -14.62 26.43 6.48
N SER A 66 -13.42 26.53 7.04
CA SER A 66 -12.53 25.41 7.28
C SER A 66 -13.09 24.53 8.39
N THR A 67 -13.69 23.40 8.03
CA THR A 67 -13.46 22.21 8.84
C THR A 67 -11.98 21.90 8.69
N ASP A 68 -11.21 21.97 9.78
CA ASP A 68 -9.74 21.83 9.86
C ASP A 68 -9.30 20.37 9.60
N VAL A 69 -9.78 19.82 8.48
CA VAL A 69 -9.46 18.47 8.01
C VAL A 69 -8.38 18.64 6.95
N PRO A 70 -7.18 18.06 7.16
CA PRO A 70 -6.10 18.23 6.22
C PRO A 70 -6.46 17.61 4.87
N THR A 71 -5.88 18.14 3.80
CA THR A 71 -6.04 17.59 2.46
C THR A 71 -5.07 16.43 2.21
N VAL A 72 -5.37 15.61 1.19
CA VAL A 72 -4.43 14.56 0.71
C VAL A 72 -3.07 15.17 0.34
N SER A 73 -3.07 16.35 -0.28
CA SER A 73 -1.86 17.06 -0.68
C SER A 73 -1.02 17.45 0.54
N GLU A 74 -1.67 17.97 1.59
CA GLU A 74 -1.00 18.30 2.85
C GLU A 74 -0.41 17.08 3.54
N THR A 75 -1.14 15.96 3.59
CA THR A 75 -0.63 14.70 4.15
C THR A 75 0.61 14.21 3.40
N LYS A 76 0.57 14.22 2.05
CA LYS A 76 1.74 13.86 1.23
C LYS A 76 2.91 14.80 1.47
N MET A 77 2.64 16.10 1.56
CA MET A 77 3.66 17.11 1.85
C MET A 77 4.26 16.88 3.25
N ASN A 78 3.44 16.56 4.25
CA ASN A 78 3.91 16.28 5.61
C ASN A 78 4.82 15.05 5.65
N PHE A 79 4.49 14.00 4.88
CA PHE A 79 5.36 12.83 4.73
C PHE A 79 6.72 13.20 4.13
N LEU A 80 6.74 13.96 3.02
CA LEU A 80 8.00 14.39 2.37
C LEU A 80 8.82 15.38 3.22
N LYS A 81 8.15 16.16 4.09
CA LYS A 81 8.83 17.02 5.08
C LYS A 81 9.47 16.20 6.19
N ALA A 82 8.78 15.16 6.65
CA ALA A 82 9.24 14.27 7.71
C ALA A 82 10.38 13.34 7.25
N TYR A 83 10.29 12.79 6.03
CA TYR A 83 11.32 11.93 5.44
C TYR A 83 11.91 12.55 4.16
N LYS A 84 13.13 13.09 4.28
CA LYS A 84 13.80 13.86 3.21
C LYS A 84 14.75 13.05 2.33
N ARG A 85 15.03 11.79 2.69
CA ARG A 85 15.94 10.92 1.93
C ARG A 85 15.20 10.38 0.69
N PRO A 86 15.92 10.10 -0.42
CA PRO A 86 15.29 9.53 -1.61
C PRO A 86 14.79 8.11 -1.32
N ILE A 87 13.56 7.82 -1.75
CA ILE A 87 12.97 6.47 -1.70
C ILE A 87 13.04 5.88 -3.12
N PRO A 88 13.53 4.64 -3.30
CA PRO A 88 13.51 3.98 -4.60
C PRO A 88 12.09 3.96 -5.19
N SER A 89 11.96 4.24 -6.49
CA SER A 89 10.68 4.46 -7.16
C SER A 89 9.67 3.31 -7.01
N ILE A 90 10.17 2.07 -6.92
CA ILE A 90 9.35 0.86 -6.69
C ILE A 90 8.54 0.96 -5.39
N TYR A 91 9.14 1.48 -4.32
CA TYR A 91 8.49 1.65 -3.01
C TYR A 91 7.73 2.96 -2.96
N SER A 92 8.32 4.05 -3.48
CA SER A 92 7.73 5.39 -3.43
C SER A 92 6.34 5.45 -4.07
N THR A 93 6.13 4.75 -5.18
CA THR A 93 4.83 4.77 -5.89
C THR A 93 3.74 4.16 -5.00
N VAL A 94 4.01 2.97 -4.45
CA VAL A 94 3.04 2.23 -3.65
C VAL A 94 2.83 2.90 -2.28
N LEU A 95 3.88 3.44 -1.65
CA LEU A 95 3.77 4.21 -0.42
C LEU A 95 2.88 5.44 -0.60
N GLN A 96 3.05 6.19 -1.69
CA GLN A 96 2.24 7.37 -1.96
C GLN A 96 0.77 7.02 -2.23
N GLU A 97 0.48 5.90 -2.89
CA GLU A 97 -0.89 5.39 -3.04
C GLU A 97 -1.47 4.94 -1.69
N LEU A 98 -0.67 4.26 -0.86
CA LEU A 98 -1.07 3.82 0.48
C LEU A 98 -1.42 5.02 1.38
N ILE A 99 -0.61 6.08 1.35
CA ILE A 99 -0.89 7.34 2.07
C ILE A 99 -2.26 7.91 1.66
N VAL A 100 -2.56 7.96 0.35
CA VAL A 100 -3.86 8.46 -0.14
C VAL A 100 -5.01 7.61 0.39
N GLN A 101 -4.89 6.29 0.27
CA GLN A 101 -5.94 5.37 0.72
C GLN A 101 -6.19 5.51 2.22
N GLN A 102 -5.13 5.55 3.02
CA GLN A 102 -5.26 5.69 4.46
C GLN A 102 -5.76 7.07 4.86
N HIS A 103 -5.36 8.14 4.17
CA HIS A 103 -5.88 9.47 4.40
C HIS A 103 -7.41 9.52 4.25
N LEU A 104 -7.93 9.00 3.13
CA LEU A 104 -9.37 9.00 2.85
C LEU A 104 -10.16 8.21 3.89
N MET A 105 -9.54 7.17 4.46
CA MET A 105 -10.14 6.36 5.50
C MET A 105 -10.02 7.02 6.89
N ARG A 106 -8.88 7.62 7.22
CA ARG A 106 -8.58 8.29 8.49
C ARG A 106 -9.47 9.52 8.75
N TYR A 107 -9.75 10.28 7.71
CA TYR A 107 -10.56 11.51 7.80
C TYR A 107 -12.03 11.29 7.42
N LYS A 108 -12.44 10.02 7.24
CA LYS A 108 -13.85 9.66 7.14
C LYS A 108 -14.54 9.94 8.48
N ARG A 109 -15.76 10.49 8.46
CA ARG A 109 -16.53 10.83 9.68
C ARG A 109 -16.78 9.63 10.60
N THR A 110 -16.80 8.42 10.02
CA THR A 110 -17.06 7.17 10.73
C THR A 110 -15.78 6.51 11.22
N TYR A 111 -14.62 7.09 10.93
CA TYR A 111 -13.33 6.49 11.28
C TYR A 111 -13.23 6.26 12.78
N PHE A 112 -12.83 5.05 13.14
CA PHE A 112 -12.50 4.68 14.49
C PHE A 112 -11.24 3.83 14.43
N TYR A 113 -10.29 4.11 15.33
CA TYR A 113 -9.05 3.35 15.40
C TYR A 113 -9.32 2.00 16.08
N ASP A 114 -8.94 0.90 15.44
CA ASP A 114 -9.05 -0.45 15.96
C ASP A 114 -7.68 -1.14 15.97
N HIS A 115 -7.42 -1.97 16.99
CA HIS A 115 -6.17 -2.73 17.10
C HIS A 115 -6.03 -3.73 15.93
N VAL A 116 -7.14 -4.35 15.49
CA VAL A 116 -7.16 -5.23 14.31
C VAL A 116 -6.78 -4.46 13.04
N PHE A 117 -7.23 -3.21 12.93
CA PHE A 117 -6.82 -2.34 11.82
C PHE A 117 -5.32 -2.03 11.87
N ALA A 118 -4.78 -1.71 13.05
CA ALA A 118 -3.35 -1.43 13.23
C ALA A 118 -2.50 -2.65 12.86
N LEU A 119 -2.86 -3.84 13.34
CA LEU A 119 -2.22 -5.11 12.96
C LEU A 119 -2.20 -5.29 11.45
N GLY A 120 -3.35 -5.11 10.79
CA GLY A 120 -3.45 -5.26 9.34
C GLY A 120 -2.60 -4.24 8.59
N PHE A 121 -2.61 -2.96 8.99
CA PHE A 121 -1.78 -1.94 8.38
C PHE A 121 -0.28 -2.24 8.53
N VAL A 122 0.17 -2.56 9.75
CA VAL A 122 1.57 -2.91 10.03
C VAL A 122 2.00 -4.10 9.19
N THR A 123 1.16 -5.14 9.08
CA THR A 123 1.41 -6.31 8.23
C THR A 123 1.60 -5.92 6.76
N VAL A 124 0.72 -5.08 6.21
CA VAL A 124 0.83 -4.60 4.83
C VAL A 124 2.12 -3.80 4.63
N TYR A 125 2.43 -2.90 5.56
CA TYR A 125 3.62 -2.07 5.48
C TYR A 125 4.90 -2.91 5.49
N ASP A 126 5.01 -3.86 6.41
CA ASP A 126 6.21 -4.69 6.54
C ASP A 126 6.41 -5.58 5.32
N GLN A 127 5.35 -6.16 4.76
CA GLN A 127 5.43 -6.94 3.52
C GLN A 127 5.75 -6.06 2.30
N LEU A 128 5.19 -4.86 2.23
CA LEU A 128 5.50 -3.90 1.19
C LEU A 128 6.99 -3.53 1.23
N MET A 129 7.51 -3.23 2.41
CA MET A 129 8.88 -2.78 2.65
C MET A 129 9.90 -3.92 2.82
N GLU A 130 9.47 -5.17 2.69
CA GLU A 130 10.38 -6.33 2.70
C GLU A 130 11.42 -6.20 1.57
N GLY A 131 12.70 -6.37 1.92
CA GLY A 131 13.81 -6.19 0.97
C GLY A 131 14.19 -4.74 0.69
N TYR A 132 13.69 -3.78 1.49
CA TYR A 132 14.20 -2.41 1.46
C TYR A 132 15.69 -2.41 1.90
N PRO A 133 16.59 -1.61 1.28
CA PRO A 133 18.04 -1.73 1.50
C PRO A 133 18.53 -1.43 2.94
N SER A 134 17.77 -0.66 3.72
CA SER A 134 18.14 -0.19 5.05
C SER A 134 16.96 -0.36 6.01
N ASP A 135 17.13 -1.17 7.05
CA ASP A 135 16.10 -1.37 8.08
C ASP A 135 15.82 -0.07 8.86
N GLU A 136 16.85 0.73 9.11
CA GLU A 136 16.74 2.04 9.77
C GLU A 136 15.86 3.00 8.96
N ASP A 137 16.04 3.02 7.64
CA ASP A 137 15.21 3.83 6.76
C ASP A 137 13.79 3.28 6.67
N ARG A 138 13.61 1.95 6.69
CA ARG A 138 12.26 1.34 6.73
C ARG A 138 11.49 1.82 7.95
N ASP A 139 12.13 1.86 9.11
CA ASP A 139 11.46 2.28 10.35
C ASP A 139 11.26 3.80 10.38
N ALA A 140 12.22 4.58 9.87
CA ALA A 140 12.07 6.03 9.73
C ALA A 140 10.94 6.41 8.76
N ILE A 141 10.79 5.69 7.65
CA ILE A 141 9.68 5.86 6.71
C ILE A 141 8.35 5.52 7.38
N PHE A 142 8.29 4.46 8.19
CA PHE A 142 7.07 4.08 8.92
C PHE A 142 6.64 5.19 9.88
N GLN A 143 7.58 5.70 10.66
CA GLN A 143 7.32 6.80 11.57
C GLN A 143 6.87 8.07 10.83
N ALA A 144 7.55 8.44 9.76
CA ALA A 144 7.18 9.61 8.95
C ALA A 144 5.79 9.45 8.31
N TYR A 145 5.47 8.24 7.84
CA TYR A 145 4.18 7.90 7.24
C TYR A 145 3.04 8.09 8.24
N ILE A 146 3.14 7.49 9.43
CA ILE A 146 2.07 7.53 10.43
C ILE A 146 1.93 8.96 11.00
N LYS A 147 3.05 9.63 11.28
CA LYS A 147 3.05 11.03 11.74
C LYS A 147 2.43 11.98 10.72
N ALA A 148 2.61 11.73 9.42
CA ALA A 148 2.00 12.55 8.37
C ALA A 148 0.46 12.50 8.38
N LEU A 149 -0.12 11.43 8.93
CA LEU A 149 -1.55 11.26 9.12
C LEU A 149 -2.05 11.78 10.48
N ASN A 150 -1.19 12.44 11.26
CA ASN A 150 -1.45 12.89 12.63
C ASN A 150 -1.80 11.73 13.58
N GLU A 151 -1.14 10.59 13.40
CA GLU A 151 -1.28 9.40 14.23
C GLU A 151 0.04 9.06 14.93
N ASP A 152 0.00 8.15 15.90
CA ASP A 152 1.16 7.72 16.68
C ASP A 152 1.76 6.40 16.14
N PRO A 153 2.98 6.40 15.56
CA PRO A 153 3.61 5.18 15.06
C PRO A 153 3.92 4.15 16.15
N GLU A 154 4.28 4.60 17.36
CA GLU A 154 4.64 3.69 18.44
C GLU A 154 3.41 2.92 18.93
N LYS A 155 2.26 3.61 19.02
CA LYS A 155 0.97 2.98 19.30
C LYS A 155 0.62 1.90 18.27
N TYR A 156 0.77 2.18 16.97
CA TYR A 156 0.48 1.21 15.91
C TYR A 156 1.34 -0.06 16.05
N ARG A 157 2.65 0.10 16.31
CA ARG A 157 3.57 -1.03 16.48
C ARG A 157 3.27 -1.83 17.74
N ALA A 158 3.07 -1.14 18.87
CA ALA A 158 2.77 -1.79 20.15
C ALA A 158 1.44 -2.55 20.11
N ASP A 159 0.37 -1.93 19.59
CA ASP A 159 -0.96 -2.54 19.50
C ASP A 159 -0.95 -3.74 18.54
N ALA A 160 -0.27 -3.63 17.40
CA ALA A 160 -0.09 -4.75 16.48
C ALA A 160 0.66 -5.90 17.15
N GLN A 161 1.78 -5.61 17.83
CA GLN A 161 2.59 -6.62 18.51
C GLN A 161 1.80 -7.34 19.61
N LYS A 162 1.06 -6.61 20.45
CA LYS A 162 0.18 -7.19 21.48
C LYS A 162 -0.82 -8.17 20.87
N LEU A 163 -1.46 -7.78 19.77
CA LEU A 163 -2.43 -8.62 19.07
C LEU A 163 -1.77 -9.86 18.44
N GLU A 164 -0.55 -9.71 17.90
CA GLU A 164 0.22 -10.84 17.38
C GLU A 164 0.59 -11.84 18.47
N GLU A 165 1.08 -11.37 19.62
CA GLU A 165 1.45 -12.22 20.75
C GLU A 165 0.24 -12.96 21.31
N TRP A 166 -0.89 -12.26 21.47
CA TRP A 166 -2.15 -12.88 21.85
C TRP A 166 -2.58 -13.96 20.86
N ALA A 167 -2.52 -13.68 19.56
CA ALA A 167 -2.94 -14.62 18.51
C ALA A 167 -2.07 -15.88 18.46
N ARG A 168 -0.75 -15.74 18.63
CA ARG A 168 0.19 -16.88 18.69
C ARG A 168 -0.09 -17.81 19.87
N ALA A 169 -0.67 -17.28 20.96
CA ALA A 169 -1.06 -18.06 22.12
C ALA A 169 -2.46 -18.71 21.98
N GLN A 170 -3.18 -18.42 20.89
CA GLN A 170 -4.52 -18.97 20.66
C GLN A 170 -4.51 -20.27 19.86
N THR A 171 -5.62 -21.00 19.98
CA THR A 171 -6.03 -22.06 19.08
C THR A 171 -7.23 -21.59 18.26
N ALA A 172 -7.60 -22.30 17.21
CA ALA A 172 -8.81 -22.02 16.43
C ALA A 172 -10.07 -21.85 17.29
N ASN A 173 -10.27 -22.70 18.31
CA ASN A 173 -11.43 -22.62 19.19
C ASN A 173 -11.33 -21.44 20.16
N SER A 174 -10.19 -21.26 20.82
CA SER A 174 -10.02 -20.20 21.82
C SER A 174 -10.07 -18.79 21.21
N LEU A 175 -9.72 -18.67 19.93
CA LEU A 175 -9.88 -17.46 19.13
C LEU A 175 -11.34 -17.15 18.80
N LEU A 176 -12.17 -18.17 18.53
CA LEU A 176 -13.60 -18.00 18.28
C LEU A 176 -14.41 -17.73 19.56
N GLU A 177 -13.93 -18.23 20.69
CA GLU A 177 -14.54 -18.06 22.02
C GLU A 177 -14.12 -16.75 22.71
N PHE A 178 -13.60 -15.76 21.98
CA PHE A 178 -13.21 -14.47 22.55
C PHE A 178 -14.37 -13.78 23.29
N ALA A 179 -15.61 -14.00 22.87
CA ALA A 179 -16.80 -13.41 23.47
C ALA A 179 -17.08 -13.92 24.90
N SER A 180 -16.72 -15.17 25.20
CA SER A 180 -16.94 -15.80 26.52
C SER A 180 -15.74 -15.73 27.45
N ARG A 181 -14.65 -15.06 27.04
CA ARG A 181 -13.41 -14.97 27.79
C ARG A 181 -13.12 -13.53 28.21
N GLU A 182 -12.41 -13.38 29.31
CA GLU A 182 -11.97 -12.09 29.83
C GLU A 182 -10.49 -11.87 29.54
N GLY A 183 -10.17 -10.69 29.02
CA GLY A 183 -8.82 -10.26 28.72
C GLY A 183 -8.83 -8.92 27.98
N GLU A 184 -7.67 -8.26 27.90
CA GLU A 184 -7.53 -6.97 27.22
C GLU A 184 -7.92 -7.10 25.73
N ILE A 185 -7.38 -8.11 25.05
CA ILE A 185 -7.63 -8.34 23.61
C ILE A 185 -9.04 -8.85 23.37
N GLU A 186 -9.53 -9.77 24.20
CA GLU A 186 -10.90 -10.25 24.16
C GLU A 186 -11.90 -9.10 24.33
N GLY A 187 -11.64 -8.17 25.25
CA GLY A 187 -12.41 -6.95 25.42
C GLY A 187 -12.43 -6.07 24.17
N ILE A 188 -11.28 -5.88 23.52
CA ILE A 188 -11.18 -5.15 22.25
C ILE A 188 -12.00 -5.82 21.15
N LEU A 189 -11.95 -7.15 21.03
CA LEU A 189 -12.71 -7.89 20.03
C LEU A 189 -14.23 -7.83 20.30
N LYS A 190 -14.65 -7.86 21.57
CA LYS A 190 -16.07 -7.67 21.95
C LYS A 190 -16.56 -6.28 21.58
N ASP A 191 -15.79 -5.25 21.90
CA ASP A 191 -16.06 -3.85 21.56
C ASP A 191 -16.17 -3.63 20.03
N ILE A 192 -15.31 -4.27 19.24
CA ILE A 192 -15.44 -4.30 17.77
C ILE A 192 -16.73 -5.01 17.35
N ALA A 193 -17.05 -6.17 17.92
CA ALA A 193 -18.25 -6.94 17.57
C ALA A 193 -19.54 -6.17 17.88
N GLU A 194 -19.58 -5.44 18.99
CA GLU A 194 -20.69 -4.58 19.38
C GLU A 194 -20.86 -3.42 18.40
N ARG A 195 -19.77 -2.70 18.07
CA ARG A 195 -19.81 -1.63 17.06
C ARG A 195 -20.28 -2.13 15.70
N ALA A 196 -19.74 -3.26 15.23
CA ALA A 196 -20.09 -3.84 13.94
C ALA A 196 -21.53 -4.37 13.88
N GLY A 197 -22.08 -4.82 15.02
CA GLY A 197 -23.48 -5.24 15.14
C GLY A 197 -24.47 -4.09 15.36
N SER A 198 -24.00 -2.90 15.74
CA SER A 198 -24.84 -1.73 15.97
C SER A 198 -25.39 -1.13 14.66
N LYS A 199 -26.46 -0.32 14.74
CA LYS A 199 -26.97 0.45 13.60
C LYS A 199 -26.06 1.63 13.23
N GLU A 200 -25.05 1.93 14.04
CA GLU A 200 -24.05 2.94 13.73
C GLU A 200 -23.08 2.38 12.68
N SER A 201 -22.62 3.24 11.80
CA SER A 201 -21.78 2.82 10.67
C SER A 201 -20.39 2.42 11.15
N PHE A 202 -20.18 1.13 11.39
CA PHE A 202 -18.84 0.56 11.60
C PHE A 202 -17.94 0.84 10.39
N SER A 203 -16.76 1.40 10.63
CA SER A 203 -15.83 1.79 9.58
C SER A 203 -14.91 0.64 9.17
N TYR A 204 -15.51 -0.36 8.53
CA TYR A 204 -14.76 -1.44 7.89
C TYR A 204 -13.72 -0.90 6.90
N SER A 205 -12.55 -1.53 6.88
CA SER A 205 -11.47 -1.22 5.94
C SER A 205 -10.78 -2.49 5.45
N ARG A 206 -10.06 -2.39 4.33
CA ARG A 206 -9.23 -3.50 3.83
C ARG A 206 -8.17 -3.93 4.84
N PHE A 207 -7.57 -2.98 5.55
CA PHE A 207 -6.59 -3.29 6.60
C PHE A 207 -7.23 -4.08 7.74
N PHE A 208 -8.48 -3.81 8.09
CA PHE A 208 -9.20 -4.63 9.08
C PHE A 208 -9.32 -6.09 8.62
N ALA A 209 -9.68 -6.36 7.36
CA ALA A 209 -9.73 -7.72 6.83
C ALA A 209 -8.37 -8.43 6.85
N ILE A 210 -7.30 -7.71 6.49
CA ILE A 210 -5.94 -8.23 6.53
C ILE A 210 -5.51 -8.53 7.98
N GLY A 211 -5.89 -7.67 8.93
CA GLY A 211 -5.68 -7.89 10.36
C GLY A 211 -6.37 -9.16 10.86
N LEU A 212 -7.63 -9.39 10.48
CA LEU A 212 -8.34 -10.64 10.81
C LEU A 212 -7.65 -11.87 10.23
N PHE A 213 -7.23 -11.80 8.96
CA PHE A 213 -6.49 -12.88 8.34
C PHE A 213 -5.16 -13.14 9.05
N ARG A 214 -4.46 -12.08 9.45
CA ARG A 214 -3.19 -12.18 10.20
C ARG A 214 -3.38 -12.84 11.57
N LEU A 215 -4.48 -12.56 12.28
CA LEU A 215 -4.81 -13.25 13.53
C LEU A 215 -4.98 -14.77 13.31
N LEU A 216 -5.71 -15.15 12.26
CA LEU A 216 -5.93 -16.55 11.93
C LEU A 216 -4.63 -17.26 11.51
N GLU A 217 -3.78 -16.57 10.75
CA GLU A 217 -2.47 -17.08 10.35
C GLU A 217 -1.60 -17.38 11.57
N LEU A 218 -1.52 -16.44 12.51
CA LEU A 218 -0.71 -16.59 13.73
C LEU A 218 -1.24 -17.68 14.67
N ALA A 219 -2.54 -17.92 14.68
CA ALA A 219 -3.17 -19.00 15.45
C ALA A 219 -3.16 -20.36 14.72
N ASN A 220 -2.51 -20.45 13.54
CA ASN A 220 -2.55 -21.63 12.65
C ASN A 220 -3.98 -22.10 12.33
N ALA A 221 -4.89 -21.15 12.13
CA ALA A 221 -6.33 -21.34 12.03
C ALA A 221 -6.90 -20.78 10.70
N SER A 222 -6.12 -20.86 9.62
CA SER A 222 -6.44 -20.26 8.31
C SER A 222 -7.49 -21.01 7.49
N GLU A 223 -8.30 -21.87 8.10
CA GLU A 223 -9.35 -22.61 7.41
C GLU A 223 -10.53 -21.68 7.05
N PRO A 224 -11.14 -21.80 5.87
CA PRO A 224 -12.25 -20.93 5.46
C PRO A 224 -13.46 -20.96 6.40
N THR A 225 -13.68 -22.10 7.06
CA THR A 225 -14.76 -22.32 8.05
C THR A 225 -14.53 -21.52 9.33
N ILE A 226 -13.28 -21.38 9.76
CA ILE A 226 -12.92 -20.61 10.96
C ILE A 226 -13.07 -19.12 10.67
N LEU A 227 -12.61 -18.66 9.48
CA LEU A 227 -12.81 -17.28 9.05
C LEU A 227 -14.30 -16.90 9.02
N GLU A 228 -15.16 -17.79 8.53
CA GLU A 228 -16.61 -17.57 8.52
C GLU A 228 -17.20 -17.44 9.93
N LYS A 229 -16.81 -18.32 10.86
CA LYS A 229 -17.24 -18.24 12.26
C LYS A 229 -16.74 -16.97 12.94
N LEU A 230 -15.49 -16.58 12.70
CA LEU A 230 -14.91 -15.36 13.25
C LEU A 230 -15.62 -14.11 12.72
N CYS A 231 -15.89 -14.04 11.42
CA CYS A 231 -16.65 -12.95 10.82
C CYS A 231 -18.06 -12.86 11.43
N ALA A 232 -18.73 -13.99 11.64
CA ALA A 232 -20.03 -14.04 12.29
C ALA A 232 -19.97 -13.54 13.74
N ALA A 233 -18.98 -13.99 14.52
CA ALA A 233 -18.79 -13.56 15.91
C ALA A 233 -18.49 -12.05 16.04
N LEU A 234 -17.80 -11.48 15.05
CA LEU A 234 -17.50 -10.05 14.98
C LEU A 234 -18.60 -9.21 14.31
N ASN A 235 -19.70 -9.81 13.86
CA ASN A 235 -20.75 -9.12 13.08
C ASN A 235 -20.23 -8.44 11.79
N VAL A 236 -19.20 -9.00 11.14
CA VAL A 236 -18.62 -8.46 9.91
C VAL A 236 -18.99 -9.31 8.69
N SER A 237 -19.20 -8.66 7.55
CA SER A 237 -19.52 -9.35 6.29
C SER A 237 -18.34 -10.19 5.79
N LYS A 238 -18.47 -11.52 5.85
CA LYS A 238 -17.53 -12.46 5.24
C LYS A 238 -17.25 -12.13 3.77
N ARG A 239 -18.29 -11.79 3.00
CA ARG A 239 -18.17 -11.44 1.57
C ARG A 239 -17.26 -10.22 1.34
N SER A 240 -17.29 -9.23 2.22
CA SER A 240 -16.39 -8.07 2.12
C SER A 240 -14.95 -8.44 2.47
N VAL A 241 -14.77 -9.27 3.50
CA VAL A 241 -13.46 -9.79 3.91
C VAL A 241 -12.83 -10.60 2.77
N ASP A 242 -13.53 -11.59 2.21
CA ASP A 242 -13.03 -12.42 1.10
C ASP A 242 -12.59 -11.57 -0.09
N ARG A 243 -13.41 -10.58 -0.49
CA ARG A 243 -13.10 -9.66 -1.58
C ARG A 243 -11.80 -8.88 -1.34
N ASP A 244 -11.62 -8.37 -0.13
CA ASP A 244 -10.44 -7.59 0.21
C ASP A 244 -9.18 -8.44 0.38
N LEU A 245 -9.31 -9.68 0.86
CA LEU A 245 -8.22 -10.64 0.91
C LEU A 245 -7.77 -11.07 -0.49
N ASP A 246 -8.69 -11.25 -1.44
CA ASP A 246 -8.36 -11.51 -2.84
C ASP A 246 -7.60 -10.33 -3.47
N VAL A 247 -8.04 -9.09 -3.22
CA VAL A 247 -7.35 -7.89 -3.67
C VAL A 247 -5.95 -7.81 -3.06
N TYR A 248 -5.82 -8.10 -1.77
CA TYR A 248 -4.54 -8.10 -1.07
C TYR A 248 -3.57 -9.12 -1.64
N ARG A 249 -4.03 -10.37 -1.83
CA ARG A 249 -3.22 -11.43 -2.44
C ARG A 249 -2.71 -11.02 -3.82
N ASN A 250 -3.58 -10.44 -4.64
CA ASN A 250 -3.22 -9.97 -5.98
C ASN A 250 -2.21 -8.80 -5.94
N LEU A 251 -2.29 -7.92 -4.94
CA LEU A 251 -1.31 -6.85 -4.73
C LEU A 251 0.06 -7.42 -4.35
N LEU A 252 0.12 -8.34 -3.37
CA LEU A 252 1.37 -8.96 -2.93
C LEU A 252 2.07 -9.70 -4.07
N THR A 253 1.35 -10.51 -4.85
CA THR A 253 1.93 -11.21 -6.01
C THR A 253 2.60 -10.26 -7.00
N LYS A 254 1.98 -9.11 -7.26
CA LYS A 254 2.56 -8.08 -8.15
C LYS A 254 3.79 -7.42 -7.55
N LEU A 255 3.79 -7.17 -6.24
CA LEU A 255 4.94 -6.60 -5.54
C LEU A 255 6.13 -7.55 -5.56
N VAL A 256 5.91 -8.84 -5.30
CA VAL A 256 6.97 -9.87 -5.38
C VAL A 256 7.58 -9.91 -6.78
N GLN A 257 6.74 -9.95 -7.83
CA GLN A 257 7.20 -9.91 -9.22
C GLN A 257 8.01 -8.63 -9.54
N ALA A 258 7.55 -7.47 -9.07
CA ALA A 258 8.26 -6.21 -9.28
C ALA A 258 9.61 -6.18 -8.56
N LYS A 259 9.70 -6.75 -7.35
CA LYS A 259 10.94 -6.85 -6.56
C LYS A 259 11.95 -7.77 -7.25
N GLU A 260 11.53 -8.90 -7.77
CA GLU A 260 12.39 -9.82 -8.53
C GLU A 260 12.99 -9.13 -9.77
N LEU A 261 12.15 -8.45 -10.55
CA LEU A 261 12.61 -7.69 -11.72
C LEU A 261 13.60 -6.57 -11.36
N LEU A 262 13.38 -5.88 -10.24
CA LEU A 262 14.30 -4.85 -9.77
C LEU A 262 15.62 -5.45 -9.31
N LYS A 263 15.59 -6.57 -8.58
CA LYS A 263 16.80 -7.27 -8.15
C LYS A 263 17.65 -7.66 -9.35
N GLU A 264 17.03 -8.26 -10.36
CA GLU A 264 17.72 -8.57 -11.62
C GLU A 264 18.27 -7.33 -12.32
N PHE A 265 17.52 -6.22 -12.34
CA PHE A 265 17.99 -4.98 -12.95
C PHE A 265 19.21 -4.41 -12.22
N VAL A 266 19.16 -4.36 -10.89
CA VAL A 266 20.26 -3.87 -10.04
C VAL A 266 21.50 -4.75 -10.23
N ASP A 267 21.33 -6.07 -10.27
CA ASP A 267 22.45 -7.00 -10.47
C ASP A 267 23.07 -6.85 -11.86
N ARG A 268 22.26 -6.63 -12.91
CA ARG A 268 22.75 -6.31 -14.25
C ARG A 268 23.51 -4.99 -14.30
N GLU A 269 23.00 -3.95 -13.66
CA GLU A 269 23.67 -2.64 -13.64
C GLU A 269 24.97 -2.67 -12.82
N LYS A 270 25.02 -3.41 -11.71
CA LYS A 270 26.27 -3.66 -10.97
C LYS A 270 27.30 -4.37 -11.84
N LYS A 271 26.90 -5.43 -12.56
CA LYS A 271 27.80 -6.14 -13.48
C LYS A 271 28.33 -5.23 -14.58
N LYS A 272 27.47 -4.42 -15.22
CA LYS A 272 27.92 -3.44 -16.21
C LYS A 272 28.86 -2.39 -15.63
N GLN A 273 28.62 -1.97 -14.39
CA GLN A 273 29.48 -1.00 -13.71
C GLN A 273 30.84 -1.60 -13.37
N GLU A 274 30.87 -2.85 -12.91
CA GLU A 274 32.11 -3.61 -12.69
C GLU A 274 32.90 -3.80 -13.99
N GLU A 275 32.24 -4.15 -15.08
CA GLU A 275 32.85 -4.26 -16.42
C GLU A 275 33.45 -2.93 -16.88
N ARG A 276 32.76 -1.79 -16.66
CA ARG A 276 33.27 -0.44 -16.98
C ARG A 276 34.45 -0.03 -16.11
N VAL A 277 34.43 -0.37 -14.82
CA VAL A 277 35.55 -0.07 -13.91
C VAL A 277 36.75 -0.95 -14.26
N GLN A 278 36.55 -2.21 -14.65
CA GLN A 278 37.61 -3.08 -15.12
C GLN A 278 38.20 -2.60 -16.45
N SER A 279 37.37 -2.19 -17.41
CA SER A 279 37.86 -1.63 -18.68
C SER A 279 38.63 -0.34 -18.47
N GLN A 280 38.16 0.57 -17.62
CA GLN A 280 38.88 1.80 -17.27
C GLN A 280 40.24 1.52 -16.62
N LYS A 281 40.31 0.55 -15.69
CA LYS A 281 41.58 0.13 -15.08
C LYS A 281 42.54 -0.49 -16.10
N ALA A 282 42.02 -1.27 -17.05
CA ALA A 282 42.82 -1.84 -18.13
C ALA A 282 43.36 -0.74 -19.08
N ASP A 283 42.52 0.23 -19.45
CA ASP A 283 42.90 1.36 -20.29
C ASP A 283 43.94 2.27 -19.61
N GLU A 284 43.80 2.52 -18.30
CA GLU A 284 44.78 3.24 -17.50
C GLU A 284 46.13 2.50 -17.41
N ALA A 285 46.10 1.17 -17.23
CA ALA A 285 47.31 0.34 -17.21
C ALA A 285 48.04 0.36 -18.57
N ILE A 286 47.31 0.26 -19.68
CA ILE A 286 47.89 0.34 -21.04
C ILE A 286 48.53 1.72 -21.25
N LYS A 287 47.86 2.80 -20.87
CA LYS A 287 48.38 4.16 -21.01
C LYS A 287 49.65 4.39 -20.19
N LYS A 288 49.75 3.80 -19.00
CA LYS A 288 50.95 3.88 -18.16
C LYS A 288 52.13 3.13 -18.77
N CYS A 289 51.91 1.92 -19.30
CA CYS A 289 52.95 1.17 -20.00
C CYS A 289 53.46 1.91 -21.24
N VAL A 290 52.58 2.47 -22.08
CA VAL A 290 52.97 3.21 -23.29
C VAL A 290 53.73 4.51 -22.96
N GLY A 291 53.39 5.19 -21.86
CA GLY A 291 54.11 6.37 -21.38
C GLY A 291 55.53 6.07 -20.89
N GLU A 292 55.76 4.89 -20.29
CA GLU A 292 57.10 4.44 -19.88
C GLU A 292 58.00 4.10 -21.09
N TYR A 293 57.44 3.54 -22.17
CA TYR A 293 58.20 3.29 -23.41
C TYR A 293 58.60 4.57 -24.16
N GLN A 294 57.84 5.67 -24.03
CA GLN A 294 58.22 6.96 -24.62
C GLN A 294 59.34 7.68 -23.86
N TYR A 295 59.57 7.33 -22.59
CA TYR A 295 60.66 7.89 -21.76
C TYR A 295 61.94 7.05 -21.75
N ALA A 296 61.91 5.81 -22.25
CA ALA A 296 63.07 4.91 -22.33
C ALA A 296 63.77 4.90 -23.71
N GLY A 297 63.41 5.82 -24.61
CA GLY A 297 63.87 5.88 -26.00
C GLY A 297 64.76 7.09 -26.37
N LEU A 298 65.39 7.75 -25.39
CA LEU A 298 66.45 8.76 -25.59
C LEU A 298 67.71 8.32 -24.84
#